data_AF-A0A432UAX2-F1
#
_entry.id   AF-A0A432UAX2-F1
#
_cell.length_a   1.000
_cell.length_b   1.000
_cell.length_c   1.000
_cell.angle_alpha   90.00
_cell.angle_beta   90.00
_cell.angle_gamma   90.00
#
_symmetry.space_group_name_H-M   'P 1'
#
loop_
_entity.id
_entity.type
_entity.pdbx_description
1 polymer ?
#
loop_
_entity_poly.entity_id
_entity_poly.type
_entity_poly.pdbx_seq_one_letter_code
_entity_poly.pdbx_strand_id
1 'polypeptide(L)'
;MRKSLFYYFFRLGKFPDSDALKATGPVIMDEGIKITVTFKNYRSTGKFFYRKRNWYSGSVAITAERFLVFIFSKKVLDISLQDPRFEKMDVYMEGKNCLVIGFDASLFQRLDSGRVEYRLFSPLAGQMFRQLSNPRLMK
;
A
#
# COMPACT_ATOMS: atom_id res chain seq x y z
N MET A 1 7.04 21.57 3.28
CA MET A 1 8.25 20.88 2.75
C MET A 1 8.26 21.08 1.24
N ARG A 2 9.30 21.73 0.71
CA ARG A 2 9.41 22.12 -0.70
C ARG A 2 9.83 20.89 -1.51
N LYS A 3 8.91 20.31 -2.29
CA LYS A 3 9.20 19.16 -3.16
C LYS A 3 10.21 19.61 -4.23
N SER A 4 11.38 18.99 -4.25
CA SER A 4 12.49 19.34 -5.16
C SER A 4 12.10 19.11 -6.63
N LEU A 5 12.44 20.06 -7.50
CA LEU A 5 12.17 20.04 -8.94
C LEU A 5 12.64 18.76 -9.66
N PHE A 6 13.57 18.01 -9.06
CA PHE A 6 14.06 16.73 -9.60
C PHE A 6 12.96 15.66 -9.76
N TYR A 7 11.86 15.74 -8.98
CA TYR A 7 10.72 14.81 -9.13
C TYR A 7 9.94 15.00 -10.44
N TYR A 8 9.91 16.22 -10.98
CA TYR A 8 9.15 16.52 -12.19
C TYR A 8 9.84 15.98 -13.44
N PHE A 9 11.17 15.98 -13.45
CA PHE A 9 11.97 15.57 -14.61
C PHE A 9 12.15 14.05 -14.74
N PHE A 10 12.01 13.28 -13.65
CA PHE A 10 12.28 11.84 -13.69
C PHE A 10 11.06 10.91 -13.69
N ARG A 11 9.82 11.39 -13.48
CA ARG A 11 8.60 10.54 -13.42
C ARG A 11 8.73 9.28 -12.52
N LEU A 12 9.72 9.23 -11.63
CA LEU A 12 10.00 8.10 -10.75
C LEU A 12 8.96 8.10 -9.63
N GLY A 13 7.97 7.21 -9.74
CA GLY A 13 6.87 7.07 -8.78
C GLY A 13 5.55 7.70 -9.20
N LYS A 14 5.38 8.10 -10.47
CA LYS A 14 4.05 8.39 -11.02
C LYS A 14 3.20 7.12 -11.05
N PHE A 15 1.90 7.28 -10.77
CA PHE A 15 0.96 6.18 -10.98
C PHE A 15 1.05 5.67 -12.41
N PRO A 16 1.23 4.36 -12.63
CA PRO A 16 0.94 3.79 -13.92
C PRO A 16 -0.55 3.91 -14.20
N ASP A 17 -0.90 4.09 -15.47
CA ASP A 17 -2.29 4.10 -15.94
C ASP A 17 -2.96 2.79 -15.48
N SER A 18 -3.84 2.87 -14.48
CA SER A 18 -4.58 1.71 -13.99
C SER A 18 -6.06 1.92 -14.25
N ASP A 19 -6.72 0.91 -14.82
CA ASP A 19 -8.14 0.99 -15.20
C ASP A 19 -9.03 1.34 -14.00
N ALA A 20 -8.66 0.88 -12.81
CA ALA A 20 -9.33 1.20 -11.55
C ALA A 20 -9.31 2.70 -11.21
N LEU A 21 -8.22 3.42 -11.54
CA LEU A 21 -8.15 4.87 -11.32
C LEU A 21 -8.97 5.64 -12.36
N LYS A 22 -9.08 5.12 -13.59
CA LYS A 22 -9.83 5.76 -14.67
C LYS A 22 -11.35 5.65 -14.49
N ALA A 23 -11.83 4.53 -13.95
CA ALA A 23 -13.26 4.28 -13.80
C ALA A 23 -13.92 5.12 -12.70
N THR A 24 -13.26 5.29 -11.54
CA THR A 24 -13.87 5.91 -10.36
C THR A 24 -13.17 7.19 -9.93
N GLY A 25 -11.91 7.39 -10.32
CA GLY A 25 -11.06 8.45 -9.78
C GLY A 25 -10.56 8.16 -8.34
N PRO A 26 -9.38 8.67 -7.97
CA PRO A 26 -8.89 8.53 -6.60
C PRO A 26 -9.57 9.50 -5.66
N VAL A 27 -9.96 9.02 -4.48
CA VAL A 27 -10.46 9.83 -3.37
C VAL A 27 -9.29 10.38 -2.56
N ILE A 28 -8.26 9.55 -2.34
CA ILE A 28 -6.99 9.97 -1.76
C ILE A 28 -5.87 9.40 -2.63
N MET A 29 -4.89 10.23 -2.98
CA MET A 29 -3.72 9.82 -3.75
C MET A 29 -2.47 10.50 -3.24
N ASP A 30 -1.38 9.76 -3.07
CA ASP A 30 -0.06 10.31 -2.79
C ASP A 30 1.01 9.59 -3.60
N GLU A 31 1.86 10.37 -4.26
CA GLU A 31 2.93 9.91 -5.16
C GLU A 31 4.31 10.26 -4.57
N GLY A 32 5.31 9.45 -4.93
CA GLY A 32 6.69 9.67 -4.47
C GLY A 32 6.85 9.45 -2.97
N ILE A 33 6.02 8.58 -2.40
CA ILE A 33 6.10 8.23 -0.98
C ILE A 33 7.15 7.16 -0.75
N LYS A 34 7.75 7.20 0.43
CA LYS A 34 8.64 6.14 0.88
C LYS A 34 7.79 4.97 1.35
N ILE A 35 8.12 3.77 0.86
CA ILE A 35 7.45 2.53 1.21
C ILE A 35 8.47 1.57 1.77
N THR A 36 8.15 0.94 2.90
CA THR A 36 8.96 -0.14 3.45
C THR A 36 8.17 -1.43 3.45
N VAL A 37 8.71 -2.47 2.83
CA VAL A 37 8.13 -3.81 2.85
C VAL A 37 8.96 -4.66 3.81
N THR A 38 8.32 -5.19 4.85
CA THR A 38 8.96 -6.04 5.84
C THR A 38 8.32 -7.42 5.83
N PHE A 39 9.15 -8.44 5.65
CA PHE A 39 8.81 -9.85 5.75
C PHE A 39 9.28 -10.36 7.11
N LYS A 40 8.42 -11.04 7.85
CA LYS A 40 8.72 -11.71 9.13
C LYS A 40 8.27 -13.16 9.04
N ASN A 41 9.19 -14.09 9.29
CA ASN A 41 8.96 -15.54 9.18
C ASN A 41 8.32 -15.95 7.85
N TYR A 42 8.68 -15.26 6.76
CA TYR A 42 8.07 -15.46 5.45
C TYR A 42 8.61 -16.72 4.79
N ARG A 43 7.71 -17.55 4.26
CA ARG A 43 7.99 -18.74 3.46
C ARG A 43 7.20 -18.68 2.17
N SER A 44 7.85 -19.07 1.09
CA SER A 44 7.26 -19.32 -0.22
C SER A 44 8.05 -20.44 -0.90
N THR A 45 7.58 -20.95 -2.04
CA THR A 45 8.26 -22.01 -2.78
C THR A 45 9.70 -21.59 -3.11
N GLY A 46 10.67 -22.26 -2.49
CA GLY A 46 12.10 -22.00 -2.67
C GLY A 46 12.65 -20.73 -2.00
N LYS A 47 11.88 -20.05 -1.14
CA LYS A 47 12.32 -18.82 -0.44
C LYS A 47 11.91 -18.82 1.03
N PHE A 48 12.87 -18.52 1.89
CA PHE A 48 12.64 -18.30 3.31
C PHE A 48 13.32 -17.01 3.78
N PHE A 49 12.60 -16.17 4.51
CA PHE A 49 13.13 -15.00 5.18
C PHE A 49 12.67 -14.98 6.64
N TYR A 50 13.60 -15.18 7.58
CA TYR A 50 13.30 -14.96 9.01
C TYR A 50 12.90 -13.50 9.25
N ARG A 51 13.71 -12.57 8.74
CA ARG A 51 13.39 -11.15 8.70
C ARG A 51 14.04 -10.51 7.48
N LYS A 52 13.27 -9.82 6.66
CA LYS A 52 13.80 -9.05 5.52
C LYS A 52 13.05 -7.74 5.42
N ARG A 53 13.78 -6.63 5.28
CA ARG A 53 13.21 -5.31 5.13
C ARG A 53 13.81 -4.62 3.92
N ASN A 54 12.94 -4.21 3.00
CA ASN A 54 13.33 -3.48 1.80
C ASN A 54 12.68 -2.09 1.79
N TRP A 55 13.38 -1.12 1.24
CA TRP A 55 12.93 0.26 1.12
C TRP A 55 12.74 0.59 -0.35
N TYR A 56 11.62 1.26 -0.65
CA TYR A 56 11.22 1.60 -1.99
C TYR A 56 10.66 3.02 -2.05
N SER A 57 10.63 3.56 -3.26
CA SER A 57 9.78 4.70 -3.59
C SER A 57 8.56 4.18 -4.36
N GLY A 58 7.40 4.78 -4.10
CA GLY A 58 6.15 4.32 -4.70
C GLY A 58 5.02 5.31 -4.53
N SER A 59 3.82 4.82 -4.74
CA SER A 59 2.60 5.61 -4.65
C SER A 59 1.46 4.79 -4.04
N VAL A 60 0.50 5.48 -3.44
CA VAL A 60 -0.68 4.89 -2.81
C VAL A 60 -1.93 5.64 -3.22
N ALA A 61 -2.97 4.91 -3.60
CA ALA A 61 -4.25 5.48 -3.97
C ALA A 61 -5.37 4.71 -3.29
N ILE A 62 -6.38 5.45 -2.87
CA ILE A 62 -7.63 4.95 -2.32
C ILE A 62 -8.73 5.49 -3.22
N THR A 63 -9.49 4.60 -3.84
CA THR A 63 -10.72 4.95 -4.56
C THR A 63 -11.92 4.65 -3.67
N ALA A 64 -13.14 4.88 -4.18
CA ALA A 64 -14.35 4.49 -3.45
C ALA A 64 -14.42 2.98 -3.16
N GLU A 65 -13.77 2.16 -3.99
CA GLU A 65 -13.92 0.70 -3.96
C GLU A 65 -12.63 -0.06 -3.70
N ARG A 66 -11.46 0.57 -3.88
CA ARG A 66 -10.18 -0.14 -3.92
C ARG A 66 -9.08 0.59 -3.17
N PHE A 67 -8.20 -0.19 -2.58
CA PHE A 67 -6.94 0.24 -2.03
C PHE A 67 -5.79 -0.25 -2.91
N LEU A 68 -4.98 0.68 -3.39
CA LEU A 68 -3.91 0.44 -4.36
C LEU A 68 -2.57 0.92 -3.81
N VAL A 69 -1.55 0.08 -3.92
CA VAL A 69 -0.15 0.44 -3.63
C VAL A 69 0.72 0.04 -4.81
N PHE A 70 1.55 0.98 -5.24
CA PHE A 70 2.52 0.79 -6.29
C PHE A 70 3.92 0.99 -5.73
N ILE A 71 4.85 0.14 -6.14
CA ILE A 71 6.28 0.32 -5.93
C ILE A 71 6.91 0.52 -7.30
N PHE A 72 7.57 1.66 -7.50
CA PHE A 72 7.94 2.15 -8.82
C PHE A 72 6.71 2.17 -9.76
N SER A 73 6.70 1.33 -10.81
CA SER A 73 5.58 1.19 -11.75
C SER A 73 4.80 -0.13 -11.58
N LYS A 74 5.13 -0.93 -10.55
CA LYS A 74 4.50 -2.24 -10.33
C LYS A 74 3.46 -2.15 -9.21
N LYS A 75 2.26 -2.63 -9.49
CA LYS A 75 1.18 -2.78 -8.50
C LYS A 75 1.55 -3.92 -7.56
N VAL A 76 1.73 -3.59 -6.28
CA VAL A 76 2.15 -4.57 -5.25
C VAL A 76 1.02 -4.93 -4.30
N LEU A 77 0.03 -4.07 -4.19
CA LEU A 77 -1.21 -4.35 -3.48
C LEU A 77 -2.36 -3.73 -4.26
N ASP A 78 -3.38 -4.54 -4.50
CA ASP A 78 -4.62 -4.12 -5.14
C ASP A 78 -5.74 -4.97 -4.58
N ILE A 79 -6.52 -4.38 -3.68
CA ILE A 79 -7.59 -5.06 -2.99
C ILE A 79 -8.84 -4.19 -2.98
N SER A 80 -9.99 -4.81 -3.21
CA SER A 80 -11.26 -4.12 -3.01
C SER A 80 -11.50 -3.92 -1.51
N LEU A 81 -12.02 -2.75 -1.13
CA LEU A 81 -12.44 -2.47 0.24
C LEU A 81 -13.62 -3.35 0.69
N GLN A 82 -14.29 -4.04 -0.24
CA GLN A 82 -15.36 -5.00 0.02
C GLN A 82 -14.86 -6.45 0.01
N ASP A 83 -13.58 -6.70 -0.29
CA ASP A 83 -13.01 -8.03 -0.30
C ASP A 83 -12.90 -8.57 1.15
N PRO A 84 -13.40 -9.78 1.48
CA PRO A 84 -13.29 -10.35 2.82
C PRO A 84 -11.85 -10.50 3.32
N ARG A 85 -10.88 -10.53 2.39
CA ARG A 85 -9.45 -10.53 2.72
C ARG A 85 -9.01 -9.21 3.35
N PHE A 86 -9.63 -8.09 3.01
CA PHE A 86 -9.28 -6.78 3.55
C PHE A 86 -9.54 -6.72 5.06
N GLU A 87 -10.63 -7.32 5.54
CA GLU A 87 -10.97 -7.40 6.97
C GLU A 87 -9.96 -8.22 7.79
N LYS A 88 -9.20 -9.10 7.12
CA LYS A 88 -8.14 -9.91 7.73
C LYS A 88 -6.78 -9.23 7.69
N MET A 89 -6.70 -8.00 7.16
CA MET A 89 -5.50 -7.18 7.17
C MET A 89 -5.49 -6.28 8.40
N ASP A 90 -4.34 -6.17 9.04
CA ASP A 90 -4.11 -5.20 10.09
C ASP A 90 -3.81 -3.84 9.45
N VAL A 91 -4.70 -2.87 9.62
CA VAL A 91 -4.48 -1.49 9.18
C VAL A 91 -4.39 -0.61 10.41
N TYR A 92 -3.27 0.08 10.60
CA TYR A 92 -3.06 0.96 11.76
C TYR A 92 -2.03 2.06 11.49
N MET A 93 -1.99 3.05 12.37
CA MET A 93 -1.03 4.15 12.30
C MET A 93 0.21 3.86 13.14
N GLU A 94 1.39 4.12 12.60
CA GLU A 94 2.68 4.11 13.33
C GLU A 94 3.21 5.56 13.42
N GLY A 95 2.85 6.27 14.48
CA GLY A 95 3.13 7.71 14.59
C GLY A 95 2.22 8.55 13.70
N LYS A 96 2.66 9.75 13.30
CA LYS A 96 1.79 10.75 12.64
C LYS A 96 1.63 10.56 11.12
N ASN A 97 2.67 10.05 10.46
CA ASN A 97 2.78 10.06 8.99
C ASN A 97 3.08 8.67 8.40
N CYS A 98 2.77 7.59 9.12
CA CYS A 98 3.00 6.23 8.64
C CYS A 98 1.73 5.41 8.79
N LEU A 99 1.19 4.97 7.67
CA LEU A 99 0.14 3.97 7.62
C LEU A 99 0.81 2.59 7.48
N VAL A 100 0.45 1.66 8.35
CA VAL A 100 0.95 0.28 8.32
C VAL A 100 -0.17 -0.65 7.92
N ILE A 101 0.15 -1.53 6.98
CA ILE A 101 -0.74 -2.55 6.46
C ILE A 101 -0.02 -3.89 6.59
N GLY A 102 -0.50 -4.72 7.51
CA GLY A 102 0.06 -6.03 7.82
C GLY A 102 -0.91 -7.15 7.45
N PHE A 103 -0.42 -8.28 6.98
CA PHE A 103 -1.23 -9.47 6.76
C PHE A 103 -0.36 -10.73 6.73
N ASP A 104 -0.98 -11.90 6.89
CA ASP A 104 -0.32 -13.18 6.60
C ASP A 104 -0.29 -13.41 5.08
N ALA A 105 0.88 -13.77 4.53
CA ALA A 105 1.05 -14.03 3.11
C ALA A 105 0.09 -15.08 2.56
N SER A 106 -0.34 -16.03 3.40
CA SER A 106 -1.30 -17.10 3.04
C SER A 106 -2.65 -16.56 2.54
N LEU A 107 -2.97 -15.32 2.89
CA LEU A 107 -4.20 -14.61 2.51
C LEU A 107 -4.27 -14.30 1.01
N PHE A 108 -3.13 -14.19 0.34
CA PHE A 108 -3.06 -13.98 -1.12
C PHE A 108 -2.50 -15.18 -1.88
N GLN A 109 -1.61 -15.96 -1.27
CA GLN A 109 -1.05 -17.16 -1.89
C GLN A 109 -1.04 -18.30 -0.87
N ARG A 110 -1.87 -19.34 -1.09
CA ARG A 110 -2.08 -20.42 -0.10
C ARG A 110 -0.81 -21.17 0.32
N LEU A 111 0.20 -21.22 -0.55
CA LEU A 111 1.48 -21.89 -0.29
C LEU A 111 2.49 -20.99 0.44
N ASP A 112 2.19 -19.70 0.53
CA ASP A 112 3.01 -18.75 1.28
C ASP A 112 2.53 -18.69 2.74
N SER A 113 3.44 -18.34 3.64
CA SER A 113 3.11 -18.12 5.05
C SER A 113 3.98 -17.03 5.66
N GLY A 114 3.55 -16.47 6.77
CA GLY A 114 4.31 -15.48 7.53
C GLY A 114 3.86 -14.06 7.22
N ARG A 115 4.34 -13.11 8.02
CA ARG A 115 3.78 -11.76 8.04
C ARG A 115 4.47 -10.86 7.04
N VAL A 116 3.67 -10.18 6.22
CA VAL A 116 4.10 -9.11 5.33
C VAL A 116 3.55 -7.80 5.86
N GLU A 117 4.40 -6.78 5.98
CA GLU A 117 4.03 -5.45 6.42
C GLU A 117 4.47 -4.40 5.40
N TYR A 118 3.53 -3.62 4.90
CA TYR A 118 3.78 -2.40 4.13
C TYR A 118 3.68 -1.20 5.08
N ARG A 119 4.73 -0.40 5.12
CA ARG A 119 4.74 0.90 5.82
C ARG A 119 4.77 2.00 4.78
N LEU A 120 3.74 2.83 4.76
CA LEU A 120 3.52 3.89 3.80
C LEU A 120 3.75 5.23 4.50
N PHE A 121 4.88 5.87 4.20
CA PHE A 121 5.26 7.13 4.82
C PHE A 121 4.69 8.29 4.01
N SER A 122 3.57 8.84 4.47
CA SER A 122 2.81 9.90 3.81
C SER A 122 2.31 10.93 4.83
N PRO A 123 2.36 12.24 4.52
CA PRO A 123 1.65 13.26 5.30
C PRO A 123 0.12 13.05 5.34
N LEU A 124 -0.41 12.31 4.36
CA LEU A 124 -1.84 11.98 4.26
C LEU A 124 -2.19 10.67 4.97
N ALA A 125 -1.24 9.98 5.63
CA ALA A 125 -1.46 8.69 6.27
C ALA A 125 -2.65 8.69 7.24
N GLY A 126 -2.83 9.75 8.03
CA GLY A 126 -3.99 9.87 8.93
C GLY A 126 -5.33 9.98 8.19
N GLN A 127 -5.38 10.62 7.01
CA GLN A 127 -6.58 10.65 6.16
C GLN A 127 -6.84 9.28 5.55
N MET A 128 -5.80 8.63 5.05
CA MET A 128 -5.87 7.27 4.51
C MET A 128 -6.38 6.29 5.55
N PHE A 129 -5.84 6.33 6.77
CA PHE A 129 -6.29 5.47 7.88
C PHE A 129 -7.78 5.67 8.18
N ARG A 130 -8.25 6.91 8.29
CA ARG A 130 -9.67 7.18 8.52
C ARG A 130 -10.56 6.62 7.41
N GLN A 131 -10.10 6.73 6.16
CA GLN A 131 -10.83 6.22 5.01
C GLN A 131 -10.93 4.69 5.04
N LEU A 132 -9.83 4.00 5.35
CA LEU A 132 -9.76 2.55 5.39
C LEU A 132 -10.48 1.95 6.60
N SER A 133 -10.51 2.67 7.73
CA SER A 133 -11.20 2.25 8.95
C SER A 133 -12.72 2.43 8.87
N ASN A 134 -13.21 3.23 7.91
CA ASN A 134 -14.65 3.51 7.80
C ASN A 134 -15.13 3.53 6.32
N PRO A 135 -15.03 2.38 5.62
CA PRO A 135 -15.32 2.32 4.19
C PRO A 135 -16.80 2.60 3.85
N ARG A 136 -17.72 2.55 4.83
CA ARG A 136 -19.16 2.73 4.64
C ARG A 136 -19.60 4.18 4.38
N LEU A 137 -18.72 5.16 4.55
CA LEU A 137 -19.03 6.59 4.35
C LEU A 137 -18.89 7.07 2.89
N MET A 138 -18.63 6.17 1.93
CA MET A 138 -18.41 6.51 0.51
C MET A 138 -19.63 6.24 -0.39
N LYS A 139 -20.83 6.13 0.20
CA LYS A 139 -22.09 6.01 -0.55
C LYS A 139 -22.67 7.37 -0.90
#